data_AF-E2S5H2-F1
#
_entry.id   AF-E2S5H2-F1
#
_cell.length_a   1.000
_cell.length_b   1.000
_cell.length_c   1.000
_cell.angle_alpha   90.00
_cell.angle_beta   90.00
_cell.angle_gamma   90.00
#
_symmetry.space_group_name_H-M   'P 1'
#
loop_
_entity.id
_entity.type
_entity.pdbx_description
1 polymer ?
#
loop_
_entity_poly.entity_id
_entity_poly.type
_entity_poly.pdbx_seq_one_letter_code
_entity_poly.pdbx_strand_id
1 'polypeptide(L)' 'MSADTLFITIPKGVGVDIHVKILENFATHVAPSLGWQPNREGPVIGYPID' A
#
# COMPACT_ATOMS: atom_id res chain seq x y z
N MET A 1 7.23 13.61 -12.51
CA MET A 1 6.51 12.44 -13.04
C MET A 1 6.19 11.58 -11.84
N SER A 2 4.93 11.55 -11.40
CA SER A 2 4.48 10.65 -10.33
C SER A 2 4.04 9.35 -10.98
N ALA A 3 4.34 8.20 -10.38
CA ALA A 3 3.82 6.93 -10.84
C ALA A 3 2.48 6.65 -10.15
N ASP A 4 1.45 6.33 -10.91
CA ASP A 4 0.11 6.00 -10.40
C ASP A 4 0.01 4.55 -9.88
N THR A 5 1.07 3.76 -10.09
CA THR A 5 1.12 2.33 -9.74
C THR A 5 2.43 2.00 -9.04
N LEU A 6 2.36 1.18 -7.99
CA LEU A 6 3.50 0.63 -7.26
C LEU A 6 3.54 -0.90 -7.40
N PHE A 7 4.73 -1.46 -7.58
CA PHE A 7 4.97 -2.90 -7.48
C PHE A 7 5.73 -3.24 -6.20
N ILE A 8 5.24 -4.22 -5.46
CA ILE A 8 5.91 -4.78 -4.27
C ILE A 8 6.28 -6.23 -4.57
N THR A 9 7.57 -6.56 -4.51
CA THR A 9 8.04 -7.94 -4.67
C THR A 9 7.96 -8.68 -3.34
N ILE A 10 7.31 -9.84 -3.33
CA ILE A 10 7.20 -10.70 -2.16
C ILE A 10 8.17 -11.89 -2.33
N PRO A 11 9.02 -12.19 -1.33
CA PRO A 11 9.96 -13.31 -1.40
C PRO A 11 9.21 -14.64 -1.47
N LYS A 12 9.72 -15.56 -2.29
CA LYS A 12 9.22 -16.94 -2.33
C LYS A 12 9.95 -17.79 -1.28
N GLY A 13 9.31 -18.85 -0.80
CA GLY A 13 9.93 -19.82 0.11
C GLY A 13 9.80 -19.50 1.60
N VAL A 14 9.00 -18.50 1.96
CA VAL A 14 8.64 -18.18 3.35
C VAL A 14 7.15 -18.37 3.60
N GLY A 15 6.77 -18.43 4.87
CA GLY A 15 5.37 -18.57 5.29
C GLY A 15 4.53 -17.32 5.04
N VAL A 16 3.20 -17.49 5.05
CA VAL A 16 2.22 -16.41 4.84
C VAL A 16 2.31 -15.31 5.89
N ASP A 17 2.71 -15.67 7.11
CA ASP A 17 2.92 -14.76 8.23
C ASP A 17 3.96 -13.68 7.90
N ILE A 18 5.04 -14.06 7.22
CA ILE A 18 6.07 -13.12 6.77
C ILE A 18 5.52 -12.19 5.68
N HIS A 19 4.70 -12.71 4.76
CA HIS A 19 4.09 -11.89 3.72
C HIS A 19 3.17 -10.81 4.32
N VAL A 20 2.35 -11.18 5.30
CA VAL A 20 1.47 -10.24 6.02
C VAL A 20 2.30 -9.14 6.69
N LYS A 21 3.39 -9.52 7.37
CA LYS A 21 4.26 -8.57 8.07
C LYS A 21 4.98 -7.61 7.13
N ILE A 22 5.36 -8.06 5.92
CA ILE A 22 5.93 -7.19 4.88
C ILE A 22 4.90 -6.13 4.47
N LEU A 23 3.66 -6.54 4.18
CA LEU A 23 2.59 -5.62 3.77
C LEU A 23 2.21 -4.65 4.89
N GLU A 24 2.16 -5.12 6.13
CA GLU A 24 1.88 -4.28 7.31
C GLU A 24 2.97 -3.24 7.53
N ASN A 25 4.25 -3.63 7.45
CA ASN A 25 5.37 -2.71 7.58
C ASN A 25 5.36 -1.66 6.46
N PHE A 26 5.08 -2.07 5.22
CA PHE A 26 4.93 -1.14 4.10
C PHE A 26 3.80 -0.13 4.36
N ALA A 27 2.61 -0.60 4.75
CA ALA A 27 1.46 0.24 5.01
C ALA A 27 1.70 1.22 6.18
N THR A 28 2.48 0.81 7.18
CA THR A 28 2.76 1.62 8.38
C THR A 28 3.86 2.66 8.16
N HIS A 29 4.88 2.33 7.38
CA HIS A 29 6.10 3.15 7.30
C HIS A 29 6.31 3.83 5.95
N VAL A 30 5.86 3.23 4.84
CA VAL A 30 6.15 3.72 3.48
C VAL A 30 4.95 4.43 2.88
N ALA A 31 3.77 3.81 2.95
CA ALA A 31 2.53 4.35 2.37
C ALA A 31 2.21 5.80 2.81
N PRO A 32 2.40 6.21 4.08
CA PRO A 32 2.15 7.59 4.50
C PRO A 32 3.06 8.61 3.79
N SER A 33 4.31 8.23 3.53
CA SER A 33 5.27 9.10 2.82
C SER A 33 4.91 9.28 1.33
N LEU A 34 4.09 8.38 0.78
CA LEU A 34 3.51 8.48 -0.56
C LEU A 34 2.17 9.26 -0.56
N GLY A 35 1.72 9.75 0.59
CA GLY A 35 0.43 10.42 0.75
C GLY A 35 -0.77 9.47 0.73
N TRP A 36 -0.55 8.16 0.81
CA TRP A 36 -1.63 7.17 0.80
C TRP A 36 -2.32 7.11 2.16
N GLN A 37 -3.65 7.05 2.14
CA GLN A 37 -4.49 6.98 3.34
C GLN A 37 -5.03 5.57 3.55
N PRO A 38 -5.19 5.11 4.81
CA PRO A 38 -5.82 3.83 5.09
C PRO A 38 -7.28 3.79 4.61
N ASN A 39 -7.72 2.67 4.02
CA ASN A 39 -9.14 2.52 3.61
C ASN A 39 -10.12 2.38 4.79
N ARG A 40 -9.61 2.43 6.03
CA ARG A 40 -10.39 2.29 7.26
C ARG A 40 -11.11 3.59 7.66
N GLU A 41 -10.73 4.72 7.05
CA GLU A 41 -11.22 6.05 7.40
C GLU A 41 -12.44 6.50 6.57
N GLY A 42 -12.96 5.63 5.71
CA GLY A 42 -14.16 5.89 4.91
C GLY A 42 -14.05 5.35 3.48
N PRO A 43 -15.10 5.52 2.66
CA PRO A 43 -15.07 5.13 1.26
C PRO A 43 -13.98 5.92 0.51
N VAL A 44 -13.21 5.22 -0.34
CA VAL A 44 -12.26 5.87 -1.25
C VAL A 44 -13.03 6.79 -2.18
N ILE A 45 -12.76 8.09 -2.10
CA ILE A 45 -13.32 9.08 -3.00
C ILE A 45 -12.38 9.18 -4.21
N GLY A 46 -12.91 8.95 -5.41
CA GLY A 46 -12.11 9.05 -6.64
C GLY A 46 -11.68 10.49 -6.94
N TYR A 47 -10.81 10.65 -7.95
CA TYR A 47 -10.47 11.97 -8.48
C TYR A 47 -11.71 12.64 -9.07
N PRO A 48 -11.81 13.99 -9.04
CA PRO A 48 -12.83 14.72 -9.77
C PRO A 48 -12.86 14.28 -11.24
N ILE A 49 -14.07 14.08 -11.77
CA ILE A 49 -14.27 13.92 -13.21
C ILE A 49 -14.46 15.32 -13.80
N ASP A 50 -13.54 15.74 -14.66
CA ASP A 50 -13.69 16.95 -15.49
C ASP A 50 -14.45 16.60 -16.78
#